data_AF-A0AAW8NXA0-F1
#
_entry.id   AF-A0AAW8NXA0-F1
#
_cell.length_a   1.000
_cell.length_b   1.000
_cell.length_c   1.000
_cell.angle_alpha   90.00
_cell.angle_beta   90.00
_cell.angle_gamma   90.00
#
_symmetry.space_group_name_H-M   'P 1'
#
loop_
_entity.id
_entity.type
_entity.pdbx_description
1 polymer ?
#
loop_
_entity_poly.entity_id
_entity_poly.type
_entity_poly.pdbx_seq_one_letter_code
_entity_poly.pdbx_strand_id
1 'polypeptide(L)'
;MTEKVTTLYEAIGGDPVVRALTHRFYELMDKLPEAGNVRAVHPPSLHGSEEKFYEYMSGYLGGPPLYTDKRGHPRLRSRHFVAEIGPVERDEWLLCFRRALDETISSQALRDLIWAPVERLAYHMQNKE
;
A
#
# COMPACT_ATOMS: atom_id res chain seq x y z
N MET A 1 -22.88 -26.36 -9.69
CA MET A 1 -21.71 -26.22 -8.80
C MET A 1 -21.43 -24.72 -8.74
N THR A 2 -21.53 -24.10 -7.57
CA THR A 2 -21.19 -22.69 -7.41
C THR A 2 -19.67 -22.55 -7.43
N GLU A 3 -19.13 -21.86 -8.44
CA GLU A 3 -17.70 -21.55 -8.49
C GLU A 3 -17.31 -20.73 -7.26
N LYS A 4 -16.30 -21.20 -6.53
CA LYS A 4 -15.75 -20.50 -5.38
C LYS A 4 -14.85 -19.38 -5.93
N VAL A 5 -15.32 -18.13 -5.87
CA VAL A 5 -14.52 -16.96 -6.25
C VAL A 5 -13.42 -16.77 -5.21
N THR A 6 -12.16 -16.89 -5.63
CA THR A 6 -10.98 -16.61 -4.79
C THR A 6 -10.69 -15.12 -4.79
N THR A 7 -10.53 -14.53 -3.60
CA THR A 7 -10.16 -13.10 -3.49
C THR A 7 -8.69 -12.89 -3.82
N LEU A 8 -8.27 -11.65 -4.12
CA LEU A 8 -6.85 -11.35 -4.29
C LEU A 8 -6.06 -11.65 -3.01
N TYR A 9 -6.65 -11.38 -1.85
CA TYR A 9 -6.07 -11.70 -0.55
C TYR A 9 -5.75 -13.20 -0.43
N GLU A 10 -6.71 -14.08 -0.75
CA GLU A 10 -6.47 -15.53 -0.75
C GLU A 10 -5.45 -15.93 -1.83
N ALA A 11 -5.55 -15.37 -3.03
CA ALA A 11 -4.69 -15.72 -4.16
C ALA A 11 -3.21 -15.38 -3.95
N ILE A 12 -2.90 -14.30 -3.21
CA ILE A 12 -1.51 -13.94 -2.89
C ILE A 12 -0.94 -14.69 -1.70
N GLY A 13 -1.74 -15.43 -0.93
CA GLY A 13 -1.30 -16.15 0.27
C GLY A 13 -1.75 -15.55 1.61
N GLY A 14 -2.65 -14.57 1.60
CA GLY A 14 -3.32 -14.05 2.79
C GLY A 14 -2.45 -13.21 3.73
N ASP A 15 -2.75 -13.29 5.03
CA ASP A 15 -2.14 -12.46 6.09
C ASP A 15 -0.60 -12.42 6.04
N PRO A 16 0.12 -13.56 5.92
CA PRO A 16 1.58 -13.54 5.91
C PRO A 16 2.16 -12.70 4.77
N VAL A 17 1.53 -12.76 3.59
CA VAL A 17 2.01 -12.02 2.41
C VAL A 17 1.64 -10.54 2.49
N VAL A 18 0.46 -10.20 3.01
CA VAL A 18 0.12 -8.79 3.25
C VAL A 18 1.05 -8.16 4.28
N ARG A 19 1.37 -8.86 5.38
CA ARG A 19 2.36 -8.39 6.36
C ARG A 19 3.73 -8.19 5.74
N ALA A 20 4.22 -9.18 4.97
CA ALA A 20 5.51 -9.09 4.30
C ALA A 20 5.55 -7.91 3.33
N LEU A 21 4.50 -7.73 2.51
CA LEU A 21 4.37 -6.63 1.55
C LEU A 21 4.45 -5.27 2.24
N THR A 22 3.63 -5.04 3.27
CA THR A 22 3.58 -3.74 3.94
C THR A 22 4.83 -3.46 4.77
N HIS A 23 5.40 -4.49 5.40
CA HIS A 23 6.68 -4.35 6.09
C HIS A 23 7.80 -3.97 5.12
N ARG A 24 7.93 -4.71 4.02
CA ARG A 24 8.97 -4.46 3.01
C ARG A 24 8.79 -3.09 2.34
N PHE A 25 7.56 -2.65 2.12
CA PHE A 25 7.25 -1.32 1.60
C PHE A 25 7.83 -0.20 2.49
N TYR A 26 7.60 -0.25 3.81
CA TYR A 26 8.14 0.77 4.72
C TYR A 26 9.65 0.61 4.96
N GLU A 27 10.18 -0.62 4.93
CA GLU A 27 11.62 -0.87 5.00
C GLU A 27 12.34 -0.22 3.80
N LEU A 28 11.82 -0.39 2.59
CA LEU A 28 12.36 0.24 1.38
C LEU A 28 12.27 1.77 1.47
N MET A 29 11.14 2.32 1.90
CA MET A 29 10.96 3.76 2.10
C MET A 29 11.98 4.35 3.09
N ASP A 30 12.30 3.63 4.16
CA ASP A 30 13.23 4.10 5.20
C ASP A 30 14.71 3.97 4.80
N LYS A 31 15.04 3.03 3.89
CA LYS A 31 16.42 2.69 3.54
C LYS A 31 16.91 3.18 2.19
N LEU A 32 16.02 3.35 1.21
CA LEU A 32 16.41 3.78 -0.13
C LEU A 32 16.73 5.28 -0.15
N PRO A 33 17.95 5.70 -0.51
CA PRO A 33 18.27 7.11 -0.67
C PRO A 33 17.35 7.81 -1.67
N GLU A 34 16.93 7.11 -2.72
CA GLU A 34 16.01 7.61 -3.73
C GLU A 34 14.55 7.74 -3.25
N ALA A 35 14.22 7.33 -2.03
CA ALA A 35 12.89 7.49 -1.42
C ALA A 35 12.86 8.56 -0.31
N GLY A 36 13.86 9.45 -0.31
CA GLY A 36 14.05 10.43 0.77
C GLY A 36 12.92 11.45 0.91
N ASN A 37 12.28 11.87 -0.20
CA ASN A 37 11.23 12.89 -0.16
C ASN A 37 9.93 12.30 0.40
N VAL A 38 9.52 11.12 -0.09
CA VAL A 38 8.36 10.42 0.48
C VAL A 38 8.60 10.06 1.95
N ARG A 39 9.83 9.68 2.32
CA ARG A 39 10.16 9.38 3.71
C ARG A 39 10.07 10.60 4.62
N ALA A 40 10.47 11.77 4.13
CA ALA A 40 10.45 13.03 4.88
C ALA A 40 9.03 13.50 5.24
N VAL A 41 8.02 13.14 4.45
CA VAL A 41 6.61 13.48 4.75
C VAL A 41 5.92 12.47 5.67
N HIS A 42 6.59 11.36 6.01
CA HIS A 42 6.11 10.39 6.99
C HIS A 42 6.58 10.72 8.42
N PRO A 43 5.89 10.24 9.47
CA PRO A 43 6.33 10.43 10.85
C PRO A 43 7.73 9.87 11.11
N PRO A 44 8.43 10.32 12.19
CA PRO A 44 9.74 9.78 12.55
C PRO A 44 9.74 8.27 12.75
N SER A 45 8.69 7.73 13.38
CA SER A 45 8.45 6.28 13.50
C SER A 45 7.40 5.82 12.50
N LEU A 46 7.75 4.82 11.69
CA LEU A 46 6.86 4.25 10.67
C LEU A 46 5.91 3.16 11.21
N HIS A 47 6.07 2.71 12.46
CA HIS A 47 5.29 1.57 13.00
C HIS A 47 3.77 1.78 12.88
N GLY A 48 3.27 2.96 13.25
CA GLY A 48 1.85 3.28 13.15
C GLY A 48 1.36 3.47 11.71
N SER A 49 2.25 3.81 10.78
CA SER A 49 1.93 3.89 9.34
C SER A 49 1.86 2.49 8.73
N GLU A 50 2.78 1.61 9.11
CA GLU A 50 2.82 0.20 8.73
C GLU A 50 1.57 -0.54 9.17
N GLU A 51 1.19 -0.44 10.46
CA GLU A 51 -0.01 -1.11 10.97
C GLU A 51 -1.27 -0.67 10.20
N LYS A 52 -1.45 0.64 10.00
CA LYS A 52 -2.59 1.19 9.25
C LYS A 52 -2.61 0.69 7.80
N PHE A 53 -1.46 0.60 7.16
CA PHE A 53 -1.38 0.17 5.77
C PHE A 53 -1.63 -1.34 5.64
N TYR A 54 -1.11 -2.15 6.57
CA TYR A 54 -1.42 -3.57 6.67
C TYR A 54 -2.94 -3.79 6.80
N GLU A 55 -3.59 -3.07 7.73
CA GLU A 55 -5.03 -3.18 7.93
C GLU A 55 -5.83 -2.73 6.70
N TYR A 56 -5.35 -1.68 6.03
CA TYR A 56 -5.96 -1.19 4.79
C TYR A 56 -5.84 -2.24 3.67
N MET A 57 -4.65 -2.78 3.44
CA MET A 57 -4.39 -3.76 2.39
C MET A 57 -5.11 -5.09 2.64
N SER A 58 -5.27 -5.50 3.91
CA SER A 58 -6.05 -6.68 4.28
C SER A 58 -7.49 -6.58 3.76
N GLY A 59 -8.19 -5.48 4.07
CA GLY A 59 -9.55 -5.26 3.57
C GLY A 59 -9.61 -4.95 2.07
N TYR A 60 -8.67 -4.15 1.57
CA TYR A 60 -8.63 -3.72 0.16
C TYR A 60 -8.50 -4.90 -0.82
N LEU A 61 -7.74 -5.94 -0.44
CA LEU A 61 -7.54 -7.14 -1.26
C LEU A 61 -8.65 -8.19 -1.11
N GLY A 62 -9.67 -7.91 -0.28
CA GLY A 62 -10.79 -8.81 -0.03
C GLY A 62 -10.59 -9.77 1.15
N GLY A 63 -9.64 -9.48 2.04
CA GLY A 63 -9.50 -10.13 3.34
C GLY A 63 -10.38 -9.48 4.42
N PRO A 64 -10.08 -9.71 5.72
CA PRO A 64 -10.81 -9.10 6.82
C PRO A 64 -10.80 -7.55 6.77
N PRO A 65 -11.93 -6.87 7.06
CA PRO A 65 -12.09 -5.41 6.92
C PRO A 65 -11.46 -4.61 8.09
N LEU A 66 -10.22 -4.96 8.47
CA LEU A 66 -9.55 -4.46 9.69
C LEU A 66 -9.48 -2.94 9.78
N TYR A 67 -9.18 -2.26 8.65
CA TYR A 67 -9.11 -0.80 8.63
C TYR A 67 -10.47 -0.16 8.88
N THR A 68 -11.50 -0.63 8.18
CA THR A 68 -12.84 -0.03 8.23
C THR A 68 -13.52 -0.29 9.56
N ASP A 69 -13.29 -1.46 10.17
CA ASP A 69 -13.82 -1.77 11.51
C ASP A 69 -13.26 -0.84 12.57
N LYS A 70 -11.97 -0.45 12.45
CA LYS A 70 -11.30 0.44 13.42
C LYS A 70 -11.47 1.93 13.13
N ARG A 71 -11.56 2.33 11.86
CA ARG A 71 -11.43 3.74 11.43
C ARG A 71 -12.56 4.24 10.53
N GLY A 72 -13.56 3.41 10.25
CA GLY A 72 -14.64 3.70 9.33
C GLY A 72 -14.16 3.83 7.89
N HIS A 73 -14.94 4.52 7.08
CA HIS A 73 -14.67 4.66 5.65
C HIS A 73 -13.25 5.20 5.37
N PRO A 74 -12.48 4.63 4.41
CA PRO A 74 -11.08 5.01 4.18
C PRO A 74 -10.88 6.50 3.90
N ARG A 75 -11.70 7.08 3.01
CA ARG A 75 -11.64 8.51 2.62
C ARG A 75 -10.19 8.96 2.36
N LEU A 76 -9.44 8.14 1.61
CA LEU A 76 -7.98 8.26 1.52
C LEU A 76 -7.51 9.66 1.15
N ARG A 77 -8.06 10.25 0.09
CA ARG A 77 -7.66 11.60 -0.36
C ARG A 77 -7.76 12.64 0.77
N SER A 78 -8.86 12.63 1.52
CA SER A 78 -9.04 13.54 2.66
C SER A 78 -8.01 13.32 3.75
N ARG A 79 -7.58 12.07 4.00
CA ARG A 79 -6.57 11.74 5.00
C ARG A 79 -5.15 12.05 4.57
N HIS A 80 -4.90 12.17 3.26
CA HIS A 80 -3.57 12.48 2.70
C HIS A 80 -3.31 14.00 2.60
N PHE A 81 -4.31 14.87 2.79
CA PHE A 81 -4.13 16.33 2.81
C PHE A 81 -3.30 16.88 3.98
N VAL A 82 -2.96 16.04 4.97
CA VAL A 82 -2.07 16.44 6.08
C VAL A 82 -0.58 16.42 5.69
N ALA A 83 -0.25 15.85 4.53
CA ALA A 83 1.08 15.79 3.97
C ALA A 83 1.13 16.54 2.63
N GLU A 84 2.26 17.16 2.33
CA GLU A 84 2.52 17.71 1.00
C GLU A 84 2.96 16.57 0.08
N ILE A 85 2.14 16.23 -0.91
CA ILE A 85 2.40 15.12 -1.83
C ILE A 85 2.45 15.69 -3.24
N GLY A 86 3.66 15.94 -3.73
CA GLY A 86 3.95 16.32 -5.11
C GLY A 86 4.25 15.11 -6.00
N PRO A 87 4.70 15.35 -7.25
CA PRO A 87 5.07 14.29 -8.18
C PRO A 87 6.20 13.40 -7.65
N VAL A 88 7.18 14.01 -6.96
CA VAL A 88 8.35 13.28 -6.43
C VAL A 88 7.93 12.31 -5.32
N GLU A 89 7.15 12.76 -4.32
CA GLU A 89 6.69 11.89 -3.25
C GLU A 89 5.79 10.76 -3.77
N ARG A 90 4.94 11.05 -4.76
CA ARG A 90 4.12 10.04 -5.45
C ARG A 90 4.99 8.98 -6.12
N ASP A 91 5.98 9.39 -6.92
CA ASP A 91 6.81 8.47 -7.68
C ASP A 91 7.72 7.63 -6.79
N GLU A 92 8.23 8.20 -5.71
CA GLU A 92 9.01 7.48 -4.71
C GLU A 92 8.14 6.50 -3.89
N TRP A 93 6.90 6.87 -3.56
CA TRP A 93 5.94 5.94 -2.96
C TRP A 93 5.68 4.75 -3.89
N LEU A 94 5.44 5.02 -5.18
CA LEU A 94 5.21 4.01 -6.20
C LEU A 94 6.43 3.12 -6.43
N LEU A 95 7.64 3.68 -6.40
CA LEU A 95 8.89 2.94 -6.45
C LEU A 95 8.97 1.90 -5.33
N CYS A 96 8.74 2.33 -4.07
CA CYS A 96 8.80 1.46 -2.91
C CYS A 96 7.74 0.37 -2.99
N PHE A 97 6.51 0.73 -3.37
CA PHE A 97 5.41 -0.23 -3.48
C PHE A 97 5.64 -1.25 -4.60
N ARG A 98 6.17 -0.82 -5.75
CA ARG A 98 6.49 -1.72 -6.87
C ARG A 98 7.55 -2.75 -6.49
N ARG A 99 8.66 -2.29 -5.91
CA ARG A 99 9.74 -3.19 -5.45
C ARG A 99 9.24 -4.16 -4.38
N ALA A 100 8.42 -3.69 -3.44
CA ALA A 100 7.83 -4.56 -2.42
C ALA A 100 6.92 -5.63 -3.04
N LEU A 101 6.06 -5.29 -4.00
CA LEU A 101 5.25 -6.27 -4.73
C LEU A 101 6.11 -7.33 -5.41
N ASP A 102 7.14 -6.91 -6.14
CA ASP A 102 8.02 -7.79 -6.91
C ASP A 102 8.78 -8.78 -6.00
N GLU A 103 9.13 -8.37 -4.78
CA GLU A 103 9.86 -9.19 -3.81
C GLU A 103 8.94 -10.12 -2.98
N THR A 104 7.68 -9.75 -2.73
CA THR A 104 6.81 -10.50 -1.81
C THR A 104 5.73 -11.34 -2.48
N ILE A 105 5.41 -11.10 -3.75
CA ILE A 105 4.38 -11.84 -4.49
C ILE A 105 5.03 -12.45 -5.71
N SER A 106 5.07 -13.78 -5.83
CA SER A 106 5.76 -14.47 -6.93
C SER A 106 5.05 -14.35 -8.29
N SER A 107 3.71 -14.31 -8.30
CA SER A 107 2.91 -14.27 -9.52
C SER A 107 2.85 -12.86 -10.13
N GLN A 108 3.44 -12.69 -11.32
CA GLN A 108 3.38 -11.43 -12.09
C GLN A 108 1.93 -11.01 -12.37
N ALA A 109 1.06 -11.95 -12.74
CA ALA A 109 -0.34 -11.64 -13.03
C ALA A 109 -1.07 -11.05 -11.81
N LEU A 110 -0.80 -11.56 -10.60
CA LEU A 110 -1.37 -11.00 -9.37
C LEU A 110 -0.79 -9.63 -9.05
N ARG A 111 0.53 -9.42 -9.28
CA ARG A 111 1.16 -8.10 -9.13
C ARG A 111 0.51 -7.07 -10.04
N ASP A 112 0.26 -7.40 -11.30
CA ASP A 112 -0.34 -6.47 -12.26
C ASP A 112 -1.78 -6.08 -11.92
N LEU A 113 -2.57 -7.05 -11.43
CA LEU A 113 -3.94 -6.80 -10.93
C LEU A 113 -3.96 -5.84 -9.74
N ILE A 114 -2.97 -5.91 -8.86
CA ILE A 114 -2.84 -5.01 -7.70
C ILE A 114 -2.26 -3.66 -8.10
N TRP A 115 -1.25 -3.66 -8.98
CA TRP A 115 -0.51 -2.47 -9.38
C TRP A 115 -1.39 -1.41 -10.02
N ALA A 116 -2.13 -1.77 -11.08
CA ALA A 116 -2.87 -0.80 -11.88
C ALA A 116 -3.87 0.07 -11.07
N PRO A 117 -4.70 -0.49 -10.16
CA PRO A 117 -5.57 0.34 -9.33
C PRO A 117 -4.83 1.09 -8.22
N VAL A 118 -3.75 0.54 -7.65
CA VAL A 118 -2.94 1.24 -6.64
C VAL A 118 -2.23 2.45 -7.25
N GLU A 119 -1.68 2.31 -8.46
CA GLU A 119 -1.07 3.42 -9.19
C GLU A 119 -2.06 4.56 -9.38
N ARG A 120 -3.28 4.27 -9.87
CA ARG A 120 -4.34 5.27 -9.98
C ARG A 120 -4.68 5.94 -8.65
N LEU A 121 -4.68 5.18 -7.55
CA LEU A 121 -4.91 5.74 -6.21
C LEU A 121 -3.76 6.68 -5.81
N ALA A 122 -2.50 6.33 -6.06
CA ALA A 122 -1.35 7.19 -5.77
C ALA A 122 -1.43 8.53 -6.51
N TYR A 123 -1.74 8.51 -7.82
CA TYR A 123 -2.01 9.74 -8.58
C TYR A 123 -3.18 10.53 -7.99
N HIS A 124 -4.23 9.86 -7.51
CA HIS A 124 -5.35 10.51 -6.83
C HIS A 124 -4.99 11.05 -5.44
N MET A 125 -3.88 10.64 -4.81
CA MET A 125 -3.45 11.18 -3.51
C MET A 125 -2.62 12.46 -3.66
N GLN A 126 -2.00 12.69 -4.82
CA GLN A 126 -1.23 13.90 -5.09
C GLN A 126 -2.09 15.15 -4.84
N ASN A 127 -1.51 16.11 -4.13
CA ASN A 127 -2.17 17.33 -3.69
C ASN A 127 -1.31 18.60 -3.84
N LYS A 128 -0.10 18.45 -4.40
CA LYS A 128 0.83 19.52 -4.74
C LYS A 128 1.32 19.33 -6.19
N GLU A 129 1.62 20.43 -6.86
CA GLU A 129 2.19 20.45 -8.23
C GLU A 129 3.66 20.06 -8.26
#